data_AF-A0A653J4V7-F1
#
_entry.id   AF-A0A653J4V7-F1
#
_cell.length_a   1.000
_cell.length_b   1.000
_cell.length_c   1.000
_cell.angle_alpha   90.00
_cell.angle_beta   90.00
_cell.angle_gamma   90.00
#
_symmetry.space_group_name_H-M   'P 1'
#
loop_
_entity.id
_entity.type
_entity.pdbx_description
1 polymer ?
#
loop_
_entity_poly.entity_id
_entity_poly.type
_entity_poly.pdbx_seq_one_letter_code
_entity_poly.pdbx_strand_id
1 'polypeptide(L)' 'MVNRILANNETLLRQASKTAEQYLQDAIGSIDHSLGQGYAEQHPELIAGFMTTAALDYGASVIARALGSLGDGLDD' A
#
# COMPACT_ATOMS: atom_id res chain seq x y z
N MET A 1 1.45 20.09 -10.08
CA MET A 1 2.35 19.27 -10.92
C MET A 1 1.71 17.89 -11.08
N VAL A 2 1.37 17.48 -12.30
CA VAL A 2 0.72 16.18 -12.56
C VAL A 2 1.76 15.06 -12.37
N ASN A 3 1.50 14.13 -11.45
CA ASN A 3 2.43 13.06 -11.13
C ASN A 3 2.29 11.91 -12.17
N ARG A 4 3.12 11.94 -13.23
CA ARG A 4 3.11 10.92 -14.29
C ARG A 4 3.96 9.71 -13.88
N ILE A 5 3.44 8.50 -14.11
CA ILE A 5 4.23 7.27 -13.96
C ILE A 5 5.12 7.13 -15.20
N LEU A 6 6.42 7.36 -15.02
CA LEU A 6 7.42 7.28 -16.10
C LEU A 6 8.26 5.99 -16.04
N ALA A 7 8.04 5.14 -15.03
CA ALA A 7 8.78 3.89 -14.83
C ALA A 7 8.36 2.83 -15.87
N ASN A 8 9.33 2.05 -16.34
CA ASN A 8 9.08 0.92 -17.24
C ASN A 8 8.54 -0.32 -16.50
N ASN A 9 8.02 -1.30 -17.24
CA ASN A 9 7.41 -2.51 -16.66
C ASN A 9 8.34 -3.29 -15.73
N GLU A 10 9.63 -3.39 -16.06
CA GLU A 10 10.62 -4.09 -15.24
C GLU A 10 10.84 -3.39 -13.89
N THR A 11 10.85 -2.05 -13.91
CA THR A 11 10.96 -1.22 -12.71
C THR A 11 9.70 -1.34 -11.85
N LEU A 12 8.52 -1.31 -12.48
CA LEU A 12 7.25 -1.50 -11.79
C LEU A 12 7.15 -2.89 -11.17
N LEU A 13 7.60 -3.94 -11.86
CA LEU A 13 7.62 -5.30 -11.33
C LEU A 13 8.52 -5.42 -10.09
N ARG A 14 9.75 -4.89 -10.15
CA ARG A 14 10.64 -4.88 -8.97
C ARG A 14 10.07 -4.08 -7.81
N GLN A 15 9.42 -2.96 -8.10
CA GLN A 15 8.80 -2.12 -7.08
C GLN A 15 7.60 -2.82 -6.44
N ALA A 16 6.81 -3.56 -7.20
CA ALA A 16 5.65 -4.30 -6.68
C ALA A 16 6.05 -5.30 -5.58
N SER A 17 7.10 -6.09 -5.79
CA SER A 17 7.60 -7.03 -4.78
C SER A 17 8.08 -6.31 -3.51
N LYS A 18 8.77 -5.18 -3.65
CA LYS A 18 9.23 -4.38 -2.50
C LYS A 18 8.05 -3.80 -1.70
N THR A 19 7.01 -3.36 -2.38
CA THR A 19 5.80 -2.87 -1.69
C THR A 19 5.06 -3.99 -0.97
N ALA A 20 4.96 -5.18 -1.57
CA ALA A 20 4.39 -6.33 -0.90
C ALA A 20 5.21 -6.74 0.34
N GLU A 21 6.54 -6.72 0.25
CA GLU A 21 7.43 -7.00 1.37
C GLU A 21 7.25 -6.00 2.52
N GLN A 22 7.15 -4.70 2.20
CA GLN A 22 6.87 -3.68 3.19
C GLN A 22 5.54 -3.94 3.92
N TYR A 23 4.46 -4.20 3.18
CA TYR A 23 3.17 -4.52 3.78
C TYR A 23 3.21 -5.77 4.66
N LEU A 24 3.98 -6.78 4.27
CA LEU A 24 4.17 -8.00 5.07
C LEU A 24 4.87 -7.70 6.40
N GLN A 25 5.97 -6.95 6.36
CA GLN A 25 6.73 -6.58 7.56
C GLN A 25 5.89 -5.73 8.51
N ASP A 26 5.16 -4.74 7.98
CA ASP A 26 4.28 -3.87 8.77
C ASP A 26 3.11 -4.65 9.37
N ALA A 27 2.53 -5.59 8.62
CA ALA A 27 1.45 -6.45 9.10
C ALA A 27 1.91 -7.30 10.28
N ILE A 28 3.03 -8.02 10.14
CA ILE A 28 3.59 -8.87 11.21
C ILE A 28 3.88 -8.02 12.44
N GLY A 29 4.60 -6.90 12.28
CA GLY A 29 4.97 -6.04 13.38
C GLY A 29 3.76 -5.44 14.12
N SER A 30 2.75 -4.97 13.37
CA SER A 30 1.56 -4.35 13.95
C SER A 30 0.67 -5.35 14.67
N ILE A 31 0.50 -6.55 14.09
CA ILE A 31 -0.29 -7.63 14.68
C ILE A 31 0.39 -8.11 15.96
N ASP A 32 1.69 -8.42 15.92
CA ASP A 32 2.41 -8.89 17.10
C ASP A 32 2.47 -7.83 18.21
N HIS A 33 2.63 -6.56 17.84
CA HIS A 33 2.60 -5.45 18.79
C HIS A 33 1.24 -5.34 19.50
N SER A 34 0.15 -5.55 18.77
CA SER A 34 -1.21 -5.31 19.29
C SER A 34 -1.81 -6.52 19.99
N LEU A 35 -1.47 -7.73 19.54
CA LEU A 35 -2.12 -8.99 19.94
C LEU A 35 -1.17 -9.96 20.66
N GLY A 36 0.13 -9.66 20.68
CA GLY A 36 1.17 -10.45 21.36
C GLY A 36 2.19 -11.05 20.40
N GLN A 37 3.43 -11.21 20.88
CA GLN A 37 4.54 -11.72 20.09
C GLN A 37 4.22 -13.12 19.51
N GLY A 38 4.42 -13.30 18.20
CA GLY A 38 4.18 -14.56 17.49
C GLY A 38 2.70 -14.83 17.17
N TYR A 39 1.80 -13.88 17.42
CA TYR A 39 0.39 -14.02 17.06
C TYR A 39 0.20 -13.98 15.53
N ALA A 40 0.95 -13.13 14.83
CA ALA A 40 0.88 -13.02 13.38
C ALA A 40 1.24 -14.33 12.68
N GLU A 41 2.28 -15.03 13.17
CA GLU A 41 2.72 -16.32 12.62
C GLU A 41 1.65 -17.41 12.76
N GLN A 42 0.88 -17.39 13.84
CA GLN A 42 -0.22 -18.31 14.10
C GLN A 42 -1.48 -18.00 13.28
N HIS A 43 -1.58 -16.78 12.75
CA HIS A 43 -2.77 -16.24 12.10
C HIS A 43 -2.45 -15.57 10.74
N PRO A 44 -1.97 -16.33 9.73
CA PRO A 44 -1.61 -15.79 8.41
C PRO A 44 -2.78 -15.11 7.69
N GLU A 45 -4.02 -15.46 7.99
CA GLU A 45 -5.22 -14.79 7.49
C GLU A 45 -5.30 -13.32 7.93
N LEU A 46 -4.82 -12.98 9.13
CA LEU A 46 -4.78 -11.60 9.60
C LEU A 46 -3.70 -10.79 8.89
N ILE A 47 -2.56 -11.42 8.57
CA ILE A 47 -1.52 -10.81 7.75
C ILE A 47 -2.09 -10.46 6.36
N ALA A 48 -2.74 -11.42 5.71
CA ALA A 48 -3.35 -11.21 4.39
C ALA A 48 -4.44 -10.13 4.42
N GLY A 49 -5.30 -10.14 5.46
CA GLY A 49 -6.33 -9.12 5.67
C GLY A 49 -5.73 -7.72 5.88
N PHE A 50 -4.67 -7.62 6.67
CA PHE A 50 -3.94 -6.37 6.90
C PHE A 50 -3.33 -5.85 5.59
N MET A 51 -2.55 -6.67 4.88
CA MET A 51 -1.91 -6.29 3.62
C MET A 51 -2.94 -5.83 2.58
N THR A 52 -4.09 -6.51 2.50
CA THR A 52 -5.18 -6.12 1.59
C THR A 52 -5.77 -4.77 1.98
N THR A 53 -6.03 -4.56 3.26
CA THR A 53 -6.57 -3.29 3.78
C THR A 53 -5.61 -2.13 3.52
N ALA A 54 -4.31 -2.31 3.80
CA ALA A 54 -3.28 -1.31 3.55
C ALA A 54 -3.14 -0.98 2.05
N ALA A 55 -3.14 -2.00 1.19
CA ALA A 55 -3.08 -1.80 -0.26
C ALA A 55 -4.29 -1.03 -0.80
N LEU A 56 -5.49 -1.34 -0.30
CA LEU A 56 -6.73 -0.66 -0.69
C LEU A 56 -6.74 0.81 -0.23
N ASP A 57 -6.37 1.09 1.03
CA ASP A 57 -6.30 2.44 1.56
C ASP A 57 -5.30 3.32 0.79
N TYR A 58 -4.10 2.79 0.55
CA TYR A 58 -3.09 3.49 -0.25
C TYR A 58 -3.58 3.75 -1.68
N GLY A 59 -4.15 2.73 -2.33
CA GLY A 59 -4.72 2.86 -3.68
C GLY A 59 -5.81 3.92 -3.76
N ALA A 60 -6.77 3.90 -2.82
CA ALA A 60 -7.84 4.89 -2.74
C ALA A 60 -7.30 6.31 -2.53
N SER A 61 -6.33 6.47 -1.62
CA SER A 61 -5.69 7.76 -1.34
C SER A 61 -4.93 8.32 -2.54
N VAL A 62 -4.19 7.48 -3.27
CA VAL A 62 -3.49 7.88 -4.50
C VAL A 62 -4.47 8.31 -5.59
N ILE A 63 -5.57 7.59 -5.76
CA ILE A 63 -6.63 7.93 -6.72
C ILE A 63 -7.31 9.24 -6.33
N ALA A 64 -7.73 9.40 -5.07
CA ALA A 64 -8.37 10.62 -4.59
C ALA A 64 -7.48 11.85 -4.80
N ARG A 65 -6.17 11.74 -4.49
CA ARG A 65 -5.19 12.80 -4.75
C ARG A 65 -5.07 13.14 -6.23
N ALA A 66 -5.03 12.13 -7.10
CA ALA A 66 -4.93 12.32 -8.55
C ALA A 66 -6.18 13.04 -9.10
N LEU A 67 -7.38 12.69 -8.61
CA LEU A 67 -8.62 13.37 -8.95
C LEU A 67 -8.65 14.82 -8.47
N GLY A 68 -8.23 15.10 -7.23
CA GLY A 68 -8.13 16.47 -6.72
C GLY A 68 -7.20 17.34 -7.56
N SER A 69 -6.03 16.80 -7.92
CA SER A 69 -5.07 17.50 -8.79
C SER A 69 -5.59 17.77 -10.20
N LEU A 70 -6.52 16.94 -10.70
CA LEU A 70 -7.18 17.17 -11.99
C LEU A 70 -8.25 18.27 -11.87
N GLY A 71 -9.03 18.26 -10.79
CA GLY A 71 -10.03 19.30 -10.50
C GLY A 71 -9.41 20.69 -10.42
N ASP A 72 -8.33 20.84 -9.64
CA ASP A 72 -7.63 22.11 -9.49
C ASP A 72 -7.17 22.69 -10.84
N GLY A 73 -6.74 21.84 -11.78
CA GLY A 73 -6.29 22.26 -13.10
C GLY A 73 -7.39 22.55 -14.12
N LEU A 74 -8.66 22.31 -13.79
CA LEU A 74 -9.82 22.70 -14.59
C LEU A 74 -10.42 24.05 -14.14
N ASP A 75 -10.14 24.46 -12.90
CA ASP A 75 -10.59 25.73 -12.32
C ASP A 75 -9.64 26.91 -12.66
N ASP A 76 -8.45 26.62 -13.23
CA ASP A 76 -7.48 27.57 -13.80
C ASP A 76 -7.74 27.85 -15.30
#